data_AF-A0A923AU03-F1
#
_entry.id   AF-A0A923AU03-F1
#
_cell.length_a   1.000
_cell.length_b   1.000
_cell.length_c   1.000
_cell.angle_alpha   90.00
_cell.angle_beta   90.00
_cell.angle_gamma   90.00
#
_symmetry.space_group_name_H-M   'P 1'
#
loop_
_entity.id
_entity.type
_entity.pdbx_description
1 polymer ?
#
loop_
_entity_poly.entity_id
_entity_poly.type
_entity_poly.pdbx_seq_one_letter_code
_entity_poly.pdbx_strand_id
1 'polypeptide(L)'
;MKRLSWLAIIASALALSACGTTPGKQTQAPRAPQSGQLELALRSGTYTCEQDIRIRVEREIREGANVRIDIVWNGDGYRLERDASYSGLPRFEDAARSLVWIDLPWKSLLLDGKTNTPLVNECRFG
;
A
#
# COMPACT_ATOMS: atom_id res chain seq x y z
N MET A 1 53.36 19.45 62.36
CA MET A 1 52.91 18.77 63.60
C MET A 1 51.57 19.36 64.03
N LYS A 2 50.49 18.56 64.01
CA LYS A 2 49.11 18.77 64.53
C LYS A 2 48.45 20.13 64.19
N ARG A 3 47.26 20.19 63.58
CA ARG A 3 45.99 19.75 64.19
C ARG A 3 44.98 19.20 63.19
N LEU A 4 44.25 18.24 63.73
CA LEU A 4 43.26 17.35 63.15
C LEU A 4 41.87 18.01 63.22
N SER A 5 41.05 17.72 62.20
CA SER A 5 39.58 17.66 62.22
C SER A 5 38.78 18.95 62.43
N TRP A 6 38.04 19.34 61.39
CA TRP A 6 36.63 19.68 61.57
C TRP A 6 35.80 19.09 60.43
N LEU A 7 34.96 18.13 60.80
CA LEU A 7 33.86 17.60 60.00
C LEU A 7 32.89 18.73 59.66
N ALA A 8 32.62 18.95 58.37
CA ALA A 8 31.38 19.58 57.92
C ALA A 8 30.87 18.79 56.71
N ILE A 9 29.95 17.88 57.05
CA ILE A 9 29.08 17.13 56.15
C ILE A 9 28.24 18.14 55.37
N ILE A 10 28.41 18.20 54.04
CA ILE A 10 27.32 18.62 53.15
C ILE A 10 27.27 17.60 52.01
N ALA A 11 26.42 16.61 52.22
CA ALA A 11 25.94 15.73 51.17
C ALA A 11 25.11 16.57 50.19
N SER A 12 25.75 17.08 49.14
CA SER A 12 25.05 17.67 48.01
C SER A 12 24.44 16.54 47.19
N ALA A 13 23.14 16.33 47.41
CA ALA A 13 22.30 15.41 46.69
C ALA A 13 22.44 15.64 45.17
N LEU A 14 22.99 14.65 44.46
CA LEU A 14 22.82 14.52 43.03
C LEU A 14 21.36 14.15 42.76
N ALA A 15 20.50 15.15 42.58
CA ALA A 15 19.21 14.97 41.93
C ALA A 15 19.39 15.21 40.42
N LEU A 16 20.03 14.25 39.73
CA LEU A 16 19.85 14.11 38.28
C LEU A 16 18.40 13.65 38.07
N SER A 17 17.51 14.61 37.84
CA SER A 17 16.14 14.36 37.40
C SER A 17 16.23 13.70 36.02
N ALA A 18 16.17 12.37 36.00
CA ALA A 18 16.11 11.59 34.78
C ALA A 18 14.79 11.92 34.08
N CYS A 19 14.90 12.58 32.92
CA CYS A 19 13.80 12.75 31.99
C CYS A 19 13.43 11.36 31.45
N GLY A 20 12.53 10.68 32.15
CA GLY A 20 11.91 9.44 31.70
C GLY A 20 10.84 9.74 30.67
N THR A 21 11.23 10.14 29.46
CA THR A 21 10.30 10.16 28.33
C THR A 21 10.12 8.72 27.88
N THR A 22 9.09 8.05 28.40
CA THR A 22 8.65 6.76 27.89
C THR A 22 8.37 6.92 26.41
N PRO A 23 8.94 6.11 25.51
CA PRO A 23 8.49 6.06 24.12
C PRO A 23 7.04 5.59 24.17
N GLY A 24 6.12 6.55 24.06
CA GLY A 24 4.71 6.25 23.87
C GLY A 24 4.64 5.30 22.69
N LYS A 25 4.04 4.13 22.92
CA LYS A 25 3.67 3.19 21.86
C LYS A 25 2.89 4.01 20.85
N GLN A 26 3.54 4.42 19.78
CA GLN A 26 2.91 5.21 18.73
C GLN A 26 1.85 4.30 18.16
N THR A 27 0.59 4.53 18.54
CA THR A 27 -0.55 4.06 17.78
C THR A 27 -0.34 4.68 16.40
N GLN A 28 0.18 3.86 15.49
CA GLN A 28 0.46 4.25 14.12
C GLN A 28 -0.85 4.82 13.57
N ALA A 29 -0.86 6.12 13.30
CA ALA A 29 -1.91 6.71 12.50
C ALA A 29 -2.04 5.89 11.21
N PRO A 30 -3.25 5.70 10.66
CA PRO A 30 -3.42 5.03 9.38
C PRO A 30 -2.39 5.60 8.39
N ARG A 31 -1.49 4.75 7.91
CA ARG A 31 -0.41 5.15 7.02
C ARG A 31 -1.08 5.70 5.76
N ALA A 32 -0.78 6.96 5.41
CA ALA A 32 -1.28 7.53 4.16
C ALA A 32 -0.91 6.59 2.99
N PRO A 33 -1.75 6.48 1.94
CA PRO A 33 -1.49 5.61 0.81
C PRO A 33 -0.09 5.88 0.26
N GLN A 34 0.76 4.84 0.25
CA GLN A 34 2.18 5.00 -0.07
C GLN A 34 2.42 5.46 -1.52
N SER A 35 1.44 5.27 -2.41
CA SER A 35 1.51 5.59 -3.84
C SER A 35 0.69 6.81 -4.27
N GLY A 36 0.03 7.53 -3.35
CA GLY A 36 -0.90 8.60 -3.73
C GLY A 36 -2.10 8.12 -4.58
N GLN A 37 -2.27 6.81 -4.75
CA GLN A 37 -3.45 6.22 -5.35
C GLN A 37 -4.49 5.91 -4.28
N LEU A 38 -5.75 5.87 -4.71
CA LEU A 38 -6.85 5.39 -3.90
C LEU A 38 -6.67 3.90 -3.58
N GLU A 39 -7.11 3.48 -2.41
CA GLU A 39 -7.23 2.06 -2.07
C GLU A 39 -8.68 1.63 -2.26
N LEU A 40 -8.93 0.95 -3.39
CA LEU A 40 -10.25 0.42 -3.72
C LEU A 40 -10.36 -1.03 -3.27
N ALA A 41 -11.38 -1.33 -2.46
CA ALA A 41 -11.66 -2.67 -1.94
C ALA A 41 -12.48 -3.51 -2.95
N LEU A 42 -12.02 -3.61 -4.19
CA LEU A 42 -12.63 -4.48 -5.18
C LEU A 42 -12.28 -5.96 -4.90
N ARG A 43 -13.21 -6.88 -5.21
CA ARG A 43 -13.07 -8.31 -4.88
C ARG A 43 -12.25 -9.08 -5.91
N SER A 44 -11.61 -10.16 -5.50
CA SER A 44 -11.16 -11.22 -6.43
C SER A 44 -12.35 -12.01 -6.96
N GLY A 45 -12.23 -12.57 -8.16
CA GLY A 45 -13.20 -13.46 -8.81
C GLY A 45 -13.42 -13.13 -10.27
N THR A 46 -14.56 -13.54 -10.82
CA THR A 46 -14.91 -13.29 -12.22
C THR A 46 -15.55 -11.91 -12.38
N TYR A 47 -15.03 -11.14 -13.32
CA TYR A 47 -15.57 -9.88 -13.76
C TYR A 47 -16.24 -10.09 -15.12
N THR A 48 -17.49 -9.68 -15.23
CA THR A 48 -18.23 -9.61 -16.48
C THR A 48 -18.06 -8.21 -17.05
N CYS A 49 -17.52 -8.13 -18.25
CA CYS A 49 -17.22 -6.89 -18.95
C CYS A 49 -18.24 -6.65 -20.08
N GLU A 50 -18.07 -5.56 -20.82
CA GLU A 50 -18.85 -5.37 -22.05
C GLU A 50 -18.67 -6.55 -23.02
N GLN A 51 -19.68 -6.79 -23.87
CA GLN A 51 -19.67 -7.86 -24.88
C GLN A 51 -19.56 -9.30 -24.31
N ASP A 52 -20.00 -9.53 -23.06
CA ASP A 52 -19.93 -10.82 -22.33
C ASP A 52 -18.50 -11.38 -22.19
N ILE A 53 -17.49 -10.50 -22.28
CA ILE A 53 -16.11 -10.87 -21.99
C ILE A 53 -15.99 -11.14 -20.49
N ARG A 54 -15.34 -12.25 -20.13
CA ARG A 54 -15.06 -12.63 -18.74
C ARG A 54 -13.58 -12.55 -18.44
N ILE A 55 -13.23 -11.88 -17.35
CA ILE A 55 -11.86 -11.82 -16.82
C ILE A 55 -11.87 -12.33 -15.38
N ARG A 56 -11.04 -13.31 -15.06
CA ARG A 56 -10.80 -13.70 -13.67
C ARG A 56 -9.72 -12.80 -13.10
N VAL A 57 -9.93 -12.26 -11.91
CA VAL A 57 -8.98 -11.36 -11.23
C VAL A 57 -8.70 -11.92 -9.84
N GLU A 58 -7.44 -12.15 -9.51
CA GLU A 58 -6.97 -12.45 -8.16
C GLU A 58 -6.10 -11.31 -7.67
N ARG A 59 -6.39 -10.82 -6.45
CA ARG A 59 -5.76 -9.64 -5.87
C ARG A 59 -4.89 -10.02 -4.69
N GLU A 60 -3.67 -9.49 -4.63
CA GLU A 60 -2.80 -9.64 -3.48
C GLU A 60 -2.83 -8.37 -2.64
N ILE A 61 -3.38 -8.50 -1.43
CA ILE A 61 -3.43 -7.41 -0.46
C ILE A 61 -2.24 -7.52 0.50
N ARG A 62 -1.43 -6.46 0.60
CA ARG A 62 -0.38 -6.31 1.62
C ARG A 62 -0.56 -4.97 2.32
N GLU A 63 -0.50 -4.98 3.65
CA GLU A 63 -0.69 -3.78 4.48
C GLU A 63 -1.98 -2.98 4.15
N GLY A 64 -3.05 -3.66 3.73
CA GLY A 64 -4.33 -3.03 3.38
C GLY A 64 -4.39 -2.42 1.99
N ALA A 65 -3.32 -2.51 1.19
CA ALA A 65 -3.28 -2.06 -0.19
C ALA A 65 -3.20 -3.26 -1.15
N ASN A 66 -3.89 -3.18 -2.28
CA ASN A 66 -3.72 -4.16 -3.35
C ASN A 66 -2.41 -3.86 -4.07
N VAL A 67 -1.39 -4.70 -3.91
CA VAL A 67 -0.05 -4.44 -4.46
C VAL A 67 0.15 -5.06 -5.84
N ARG A 68 -0.69 -6.05 -6.18
CA ARG A 68 -0.49 -6.90 -7.35
C ARG A 68 -1.77 -7.64 -7.70
N ILE A 69 -2.01 -7.86 -8.98
CA ILE A 69 -3.12 -8.70 -9.45
C ILE A 69 -2.62 -9.77 -10.41
N ASP A 70 -3.30 -10.90 -10.41
CA ASP A 70 -3.22 -11.91 -11.47
C ASP A 70 -4.55 -11.90 -12.22
N ILE A 71 -4.51 -11.79 -13.55
CA ILE A 71 -5.72 -11.87 -14.38
C ILE A 71 -5.65 -13.06 -15.34
N VAL A 72 -6.81 -13.65 -15.62
CA VAL A 72 -6.97 -14.61 -16.72
C VAL A 72 -7.91 -13.98 -17.75
N TRP A 73 -7.38 -13.72 -18.94
CA TRP A 73 -8.08 -13.08 -20.04
C TRP A 73 -7.66 -13.72 -21.37
N ASN A 74 -8.63 -13.96 -22.25
CA ASN A 74 -8.41 -14.57 -23.57
C ASN A 74 -7.65 -15.92 -23.53
N GLY A 75 -7.81 -16.68 -22.44
CA GLY A 75 -7.14 -17.98 -22.24
C GLY A 75 -5.76 -17.90 -21.59
N ASP A 76 -5.19 -16.71 -21.45
CA ASP A 76 -3.85 -16.49 -20.91
C ASP A 76 -3.88 -15.89 -19.50
N GLY A 77 -2.84 -16.18 -18.72
CA GLY A 77 -2.62 -15.63 -17.39
C GLY A 77 -1.57 -14.51 -17.40
N TYR A 78 -1.86 -13.41 -16.74
CA TYR A 78 -1.01 -12.23 -16.66
C TYR A 78 -0.84 -11.79 -15.21
N ARG A 79 0.39 -11.45 -14.80
CA ARG A 79 0.68 -10.85 -13.51
C ARG A 79 0.95 -9.37 -13.71
N LEU A 80 0.15 -8.52 -13.07
CA LEU A 80 0.27 -7.07 -13.14
C LEU A 80 0.66 -6.51 -11.77
N GLU A 81 1.76 -5.78 -11.72
CA GLU A 81 2.27 -5.12 -10.51
C GLU A 81 1.65 -3.73 -10.39
N ARG A 82 1.36 -3.26 -9.16
CA ARG A 82 0.91 -1.87 -8.98
C ARG A 82 2.03 -0.91 -9.41
N ASP A 83 1.70 0.01 -10.31
CA ASP A 83 2.60 1.10 -10.68
C ASP A 83 2.58 2.17 -9.58
N ALA A 84 3.63 2.26 -8.77
CA ALA A 84 3.73 3.24 -7.68
C ALA A 84 4.02 4.68 -8.15
N SER A 85 4.44 4.86 -9.41
CA SER A 85 4.74 6.19 -9.97
C SER A 85 3.48 6.94 -10.41
N TYR A 86 2.38 6.21 -10.63
CA TYR A 86 1.09 6.77 -11.01
C TYR A 86 0.31 7.27 -9.80
N SER A 87 -0.53 8.29 -9.99
CA SER A 87 -1.40 8.85 -8.93
C SER A 87 -2.88 8.75 -9.30
N GLY A 88 -3.77 8.75 -8.31
CA GLY A 88 -5.22 8.71 -8.54
C GLY A 88 -5.81 7.30 -8.42
N LEU A 89 -6.24 6.70 -9.52
CA LEU A 89 -6.85 5.36 -9.49
C LEU A 89 -5.78 4.26 -9.36
N PRO A 90 -6.10 3.11 -8.72
CA PRO A 90 -5.25 1.94 -8.74
C PRO A 90 -4.89 1.54 -10.17
N ARG A 91 -3.60 1.57 -10.49
CA ARG A 91 -3.06 1.17 -11.79
C ARG A 91 -2.10 -0.01 -11.61
N PHE A 92 -2.33 -1.07 -12.38
CA PHE A 92 -1.50 -2.27 -12.38
C PHE A 92 -1.00 -2.53 -13.80
N GLU A 93 0.26 -2.94 -13.95
CA GLU A 93 0.88 -3.14 -15.25
C GLU A 93 1.63 -4.46 -15.36
N ASP A 94 1.52 -5.09 -16.54
CA ASP A 94 2.50 -6.04 -17.04
C ASP A 94 3.26 -5.37 -18.20
N ALA A 95 4.40 -4.77 -17.89
CA ALA A 95 5.20 -4.03 -18.86
C ALA A 95 5.70 -4.92 -20.01
N ALA A 96 6.00 -6.20 -19.73
CA ALA A 96 6.49 -7.15 -20.73
C ALA A 96 5.40 -7.51 -21.76
N ARG A 97 4.14 -7.52 -21.33
CA ARG A 97 2.97 -7.78 -22.19
C ARG A 97 2.27 -6.52 -22.66
N SER A 98 2.71 -5.35 -22.19
CA SER A 98 2.07 -4.06 -22.46
C SER A 98 0.58 -4.09 -22.12
N LEU A 99 0.26 -4.58 -20.92
CA LEU A 99 -1.10 -4.60 -20.39
C LEU A 99 -1.19 -3.69 -19.18
N VAL A 100 -2.31 -2.97 -19.08
CA VAL A 100 -2.60 -2.08 -17.96
C VAL A 100 -4.01 -2.34 -17.49
N TRP A 101 -4.16 -2.65 -16.21
CA TRP A 101 -5.44 -2.75 -15.53
C TRP A 101 -5.65 -1.53 -14.63
N ILE A 102 -6.80 -0.89 -14.74
CA ILE A 102 -7.17 0.24 -13.90
C ILE A 102 -8.45 -0.10 -13.13
N ASP A 103 -8.41 0.05 -11.81
CA ASP A 103 -9.61 -0.04 -10.99
C ASP A 103 -10.30 1.32 -10.89
N LEU A 104 -11.61 1.30 -11.10
CA LEU A 104 -12.54 2.39 -10.79
C LEU A 104 -13.40 1.98 -9.59
N PRO A 105 -14.11 2.92 -8.93
CA PRO A 105 -14.81 2.61 -7.68
C PRO A 105 -15.82 1.45 -7.73
N TRP A 106 -16.38 1.15 -8.91
CA TRP A 106 -17.37 0.07 -9.10
C TRP A 106 -17.14 -0.81 -10.33
N LYS A 107 -16.04 -0.60 -11.05
CA LYS A 107 -15.70 -1.33 -12.29
C LYS A 107 -14.21 -1.29 -12.54
N SER A 108 -13.74 -1.98 -13.56
CA SER A 108 -12.36 -1.92 -14.01
C SER A 108 -12.31 -1.95 -15.55
N LEU A 109 -11.12 -1.73 -16.10
CA LEU A 109 -10.86 -1.89 -17.53
C LEU A 109 -9.43 -2.37 -17.76
N LEU A 110 -9.24 -3.03 -18.90
CA LEU A 110 -7.94 -3.47 -19.40
C LEU A 110 -7.58 -2.63 -20.63
N LEU A 111 -6.39 -2.06 -20.64
CA LEU A 111 -5.85 -1.24 -21.72
C LEU A 111 -4.62 -1.90 -22.35
N ASP A 112 -4.36 -1.56 -23.60
CA ASP A 112 -3.04 -1.68 -24.21
C ASP A 112 -2.12 -0.62 -23.58
N GLY A 113 -1.01 -1.06 -23.01
CA GLY A 113 -0.07 -0.20 -22.29
C GLY A 113 0.79 0.70 -23.19
N LYS A 114 0.86 0.44 -24.51
CA LYS A 114 1.58 1.29 -25.46
C LYS A 114 0.71 2.43 -25.96
N THR A 115 -0.54 2.13 -26.28
CA THR A 115 -1.47 3.10 -26.90
C THR A 115 -2.45 3.71 -25.90
N ASN A 116 -2.60 3.13 -24.71
CA ASN A 116 -3.67 3.42 -23.74
C ASN A 116 -5.09 3.21 -24.30
N THR A 117 -5.24 2.45 -25.39
CA THR A 117 -6.56 2.12 -25.94
C THR A 117 -7.20 1.01 -25.14
N PRO A 118 -8.51 1.08 -24.85
CA PRO A 118 -9.20 -0.01 -24.19
C PRO A 118 -9.20 -1.30 -25.01
N LEU A 119 -8.80 -2.39 -24.36
CA LEU A 119 -8.94 -3.76 -24.84
C LEU A 119 -10.25 -4.37 -24.35
N VAL A 120 -10.64 -4.05 -23.11
CA VAL A 120 -11.89 -4.49 -22.48
C VAL A 120 -12.38 -3.41 -21.51
N ASN A 121 -13.65 -2.98 -21.62
CA ASN A 121 -14.25 -2.00 -20.69
C ASN A 121 -15.39 -2.57 -19.84
N GLU A 122 -15.86 -1.74 -18.90
CA GLU A 122 -17.04 -1.98 -18.07
C GLU A 122 -17.00 -3.30 -17.26
N CYS A 123 -15.81 -3.75 -16.87
CA CYS A 123 -15.66 -4.98 -16.09
C CYS A 123 -16.20 -4.80 -14.67
N ARG A 124 -17.24 -5.55 -14.31
CA ARG A 124 -17.86 -5.53 -12.98
C ARG A 124 -17.79 -6.91 -12.36
N PHE A 125 -17.54 -6.96 -11.06
CA PHE A 125 -17.61 -8.22 -10.32
C PHE A 125 -19.05 -8.74 -10.30
N GLY A 126 -19.28 -9.97 -10.77
CA GLY A 126 -20.61 -10.59 -10.88
C GLY A 126 -20.88 -11.16 -12.25
#